data_AF-A0AAJ2YWV8-F1
#
_entry.id   AF-A0AAJ2YWV8-F1
#
_cell.length_a   1.000
_cell.length_b   1.000
_cell.length_c   1.000
_cell.angle_alpha   90.00
_cell.angle_beta   90.00
_cell.angle_gamma   90.00
#
_symmetry.space_group_name_H-M   'P 1'
#
loop_
_entity.id
_entity.type
_entity.pdbx_description
1 polymer ?
#
loop_
_entity_poly.entity_id
_entity_poly.type
_entity_poly.pdbx_seq_one_letter_code
_entity_poly.pdbx_strand_id
1 'polypeptide(L)' 'MKKPTHKIYRTTNWPAYNRALMSRGNIAIWFDPATQWYAPSKGKQGRNQTYSDAAI' A
#
# COMPACT_ATOMS: atom_id res chain seq x y z
N MET A 1 19.18 -22.00 -38.03
CA MET A 1 18.34 -22.65 -37.00
C MET A 1 17.12 -21.77 -36.75
N LYS A 2 15.89 -22.32 -36.79
CA LYS A 2 14.67 -21.53 -36.52
C LYS A 2 14.55 -21.27 -35.02
N LYS A 3 14.38 -20.01 -34.62
CA LYS A 3 14.19 -19.64 -33.21
C LYS A 3 12.83 -20.18 -32.71
N PRO A 4 12.76 -20.74 -31.48
CA PRO A 4 11.50 -21.20 -30.93
C PRO A 4 10.55 -20.02 -30.68
N THR A 5 9.27 -20.24 -30.94
CA THR A 5 8.20 -19.27 -30.71
C THR A 5 8.06 -18.95 -29.22
N HIS A 6 7.88 -17.67 -28.90
CA HIS A 6 7.72 -17.21 -27.52
C HIS A 6 6.46 -17.82 -26.88
N LYS A 7 6.62 -18.38 -25.67
CA LYS A 7 5.48 -18.85 -24.86
C LYS A 7 4.71 -17.65 -24.32
N ILE A 8 3.43 -17.59 -24.67
CA ILE A 8 2.48 -16.60 -24.13
C ILE A 8 1.85 -17.22 -22.88
N TYR A 9 2.13 -16.63 -21.72
CA TYR A 9 1.51 -17.03 -20.45
C TYR A 9 0.26 -16.18 -20.21
N ARG A 10 -0.84 -16.83 -19.81
CA ARG A 10 -2.09 -16.16 -19.46
C ARG A 10 -2.41 -16.39 -18.00
N THR A 11 -2.74 -15.31 -17.30
CA THR A 11 -3.18 -15.36 -15.91
C THR A 11 -4.62 -15.90 -15.86
N THR A 12 -4.81 -17.11 -15.35
CA THR A 12 -6.14 -17.76 -15.28
C THR A 12 -6.85 -17.55 -13.95
N ASN A 13 -6.11 -17.19 -12.90
CA ASN A 13 -6.62 -17.07 -11.53
C ASN A 13 -7.16 -15.67 -11.17
N TRP A 14 -7.06 -14.70 -12.08
CA TRP A 14 -7.45 -13.30 -11.83
C TRP A 14 -8.89 -13.15 -11.28
N PRO A 15 -9.91 -13.84 -11.83
CA PRO A 15 -11.27 -13.71 -11.31
C PRO A 15 -11.45 -14.31 -9.91
N ALA A 16 -10.68 -15.34 -9.56
CA ALA A 16 -10.73 -15.94 -8.22
C ALA A 16 -10.03 -15.04 -7.19
N TYR A 17 -8.85 -14.52 -7.56
CA TYR A 17 -8.10 -13.58 -6.73
C TYR A 17 -8.90 -12.30 -6.44
N ASN A 18 -9.53 -11.71 -7.46
CA ASN A 18 -10.32 -10.49 -7.29
C ASN A 18 -11.56 -10.71 -6.40
N ARG A 19 -12.27 -11.83 -6.59
CA ARG A 19 -13.40 -12.20 -5.70
C ARG A 19 -12.95 -12.36 -4.25
N ALA A 20 -11.79 -12.98 -4.02
CA ALA A 20 -11.18 -13.11 -2.71
C ALA A 20 -10.65 -11.79 -2.14
N LEU A 21 -10.50 -10.73 -2.94
CA LEU A 21 -10.19 -9.38 -2.49
C LEU A 21 -11.46 -8.64 -2.06
N MET A 22 -12.49 -8.71 -2.91
CA MET A 22 -13.81 -8.11 -2.64
C MET A 22 -14.50 -8.73 -1.41
N SER A 23 -14.27 -10.03 -1.17
CA SER A 23 -14.83 -10.73 -0.01
C SER A 23 -14.13 -10.40 1.32
N ARG A 24 -13.03 -9.62 1.32
CA ARG A 24 -12.30 -9.23 2.54
C ARG A 24 -13.08 -8.22 3.40
N GLY A 25 -14.26 -7.81 2.95
CA GLY A 25 -15.17 -6.95 3.70
C GLY A 25 -14.71 -5.49 3.76
N ASN A 26 -15.51 -4.67 4.43
CA ASN A 26 -15.16 -3.28 4.71
C ASN A 26 -14.09 -3.25 5.81
N ILE A 27 -12.90 -2.78 5.47
CA ILE A 27 -11.89 -2.40 6.46
C ILE A 27 -12.37 -1.08 7.07
N ALA A 28 -12.88 -1.13 8.30
CA ALA A 28 -13.16 0.07 9.08
C ALA A 28 -11.84 0.61 9.63
N ILE A 29 -11.32 1.67 9.01
CA ILE A 29 -10.16 2.39 9.52
C ILE A 29 -10.67 3.49 10.45
N TRP A 30 -10.33 3.39 11.73
CA TRP A 30 -10.64 4.44 12.71
C TRP A 30 -9.49 5.44 12.75
N PHE A 31 -9.79 6.70 12.48
CA PHE A 31 -8.88 7.83 12.68
C PHE A 31 -9.28 8.53 13.98
N ASP A 32 -8.35 8.64 14.92
CA ASP A 32 -8.55 9.47 16.10
C ASP A 32 -8.32 10.96 15.72
N PRO A 33 -9.31 11.85 15.89
CA PRO A 33 -9.14 13.28 15.62
C PRO A 33 -8.15 13.96 16.56
N ALA A 34 -7.85 13.37 17.71
CA ALA A 34 -6.83 13.88 18.63
C ALA A 34 -5.39 13.47 18.22
N THR A 35 -5.22 12.59 17.24
CA THR A 35 -3.89 12.17 16.79
C THR A 35 -3.14 13.35 16.18
N GLN A 36 -1.96 13.64 16.73
CA GLN A 36 -1.02 14.59 16.14
C GLN A 36 -0.36 13.96 14.92
N TRP A 37 -0.98 14.03 13.75
CA TRP A 37 -0.50 13.38 12.52
C TRP A 37 0.87 13.86 12.06
N TYR A 38 1.13 15.16 12.19
CA TYR A 38 2.35 15.78 11.68
C TYR A 38 3.38 15.94 12.78
N ALA A 39 4.64 15.61 12.47
CA ALA A 39 5.73 15.83 13.41
C ALA A 39 6.02 17.33 13.58
N PRO A 40 6.37 17.78 14.79
CA PRO A 40 6.80 19.15 15.01
C PRO A 40 8.14 19.42 14.31
N SER A 41 8.32 20.67 13.88
CA SER A 41 9.59 21.16 13.33
C SER A 41 10.71 20.94 14.36
N LYS A 42 11.72 20.13 14.00
CA LYS A 42 12.86 19.86 14.89
C LYS A 42 13.86 21.02 14.97
N GLY A 43 13.75 22.02 14.08
CA GLY A 43 14.66 23.19 14.04
C GLY A 43 16.14 22.83 13.83
N LYS A 44 16.44 21.58 13.45
CA LYS A 44 17.79 21.05 13.27
C LYS A 44 18.10 20.90 11.79
N GLN A 45 19.37 21.01 11.45
CA GLN A 45 19.85 20.84 10.08
C GLN A 45 19.62 19.39 9.64
N GLY A 46 18.94 19.20 8.51
CA GLY A 46 18.55 17.89 7.99
C GLY A 46 17.07 17.82 7.58
N ARG A 47 16.61 16.63 7.19
CA ARG A 47 15.21 16.42 6.76
C ARG A 47 14.29 16.33 7.97
N ASN A 48 13.25 17.16 8.00
CA ASN A 48 12.17 17.03 8.98
C ASN A 48 11.33 15.79 8.68
N GLN A 49 10.91 15.07 9.74
CA GLN A 49 9.89 14.04 9.62
C GLN A 49 8.57 14.69 9.22
N THR A 50 7.87 14.12 8.25
CA THR A 50 6.54 14.60 7.85
C THR A 50 5.48 14.15 8.84
N TYR A 51 5.56 12.89 9.29
CA TYR A 51 4.60 12.28 10.20
C TYR A 51 5.22 12.05 11.57
N SER A 52 4.40 12.17 12.60
CA SER A 52 4.80 11.87 13.97
C SER A 52 4.88 10.36 14.21
N ASP A 53 5.56 9.96 15.29
CA ASP A 53 5.58 8.56 15.72
C ASP A 53 4.18 8.06 16.14
N ALA A 54 3.24 8.96 16.46
CA ALA A 54 1.86 8.60 16.79
C ALA A 54 1.01 8.26 15.56
N ALA A 55 1.53 8.50 14.35
CA ALA A 55 0.86 8.20 13.09
C ALA A 55 1.29 6.87 12.45
N ILE A 56 2.22 6.12 13.06
CA ILE A 56 2.84 4.88 12.54
C ILE A 56 2.47 3.68 13.40
#